data_AF-A0A182F550-F1
#
_entry.id   AF-A0A182F550-F1
#
_cell.length_a   1.000
_cell.length_b   1.000
_cell.length_c   1.000
_cell.angle_alpha   90.00
_cell.angle_beta   90.00
_cell.angle_gamma   90.00
#
_symmetry.space_group_name_H-M   'P 1'
#
loop_
_entity.id
_entity.type
_entity.pdbx_description
1 polymer ?
#
loop_
_entity_poly.entity_id
_entity_poly.type
_entity_poly.pdbx_seq_one_letter_code
_entity_poly.pdbx_strand_id
1 'polypeptide(L)'
;MTFTKDLVLLLKPYYWVNILMSISYIVAKRAPFICNYLWTYLFQQEDQCELDGRETEILFFLLIVVMIRTRKTGSVTMINYLTASFMYTKIANLGLWFYNDIRLGLIYSVFFILVALLLPEPTYSGPEKVVYFRTENALDEELEKDKRVNWLVTFYTVWNPACVNYAPIFSELSNEYALPNLKFGKLDVGRFPKIGQKYHISDSSFSRQLPTTILFRQGKEVARRPHADSKGKLVKFYFSADNVKAGFDLNNLYKECRENPIKPIKSGEQKKKD
;
A
#
# COMPACT_ATOMS: atom_id res chain seq x y z
N MET A 1 -0.04 21.54 0.88
CA MET A 1 0.14 20.65 2.06
C MET A 1 0.66 19.26 1.72
N THR A 2 0.48 18.75 0.49
CA THR A 2 1.00 17.44 0.04
C THR A 2 2.52 17.44 -0.17
N PHE A 3 3.07 18.42 -0.90
CA PHE A 3 4.50 18.46 -1.22
C PHE A 3 5.43 18.47 0.01
N THR A 4 5.06 19.19 1.07
CA THR A 4 5.85 19.23 2.31
C THR A 4 5.81 17.91 3.08
N LYS A 5 4.66 17.21 3.09
CA LYS A 5 4.55 15.87 3.67
C LYS A 5 5.37 14.86 2.88
N ASP A 6 5.34 14.95 1.55
CA ASP A 6 6.10 14.07 0.67
C ASP A 6 7.62 14.28 0.83
N LEU A 7 8.06 15.54 0.95
CA LEU A 7 9.46 15.87 1.21
C LEU A 7 9.95 15.34 2.56
N VAL A 8 9.14 15.50 3.62
CA VAL A 8 9.43 14.94 4.94
C VAL A 8 9.48 13.41 4.90
N LEU A 9 8.64 12.77 4.09
CA LEU A 9 8.67 11.33 3.90
C LEU A 9 9.98 10.89 3.20
N LEU A 10 10.43 11.62 2.17
CA LEU A 10 11.68 11.37 1.46
C LEU A 10 12.92 11.55 2.33
N LEU A 11 12.84 12.35 3.41
CA LEU A 11 13.93 12.49 4.38
C LEU A 11 14.11 11.24 5.26
N LYS A 12 13.16 10.29 5.26
CA LYS A 12 13.33 9.06 6.03
C LYS A 12 14.52 8.24 5.51
N PRO A 13 15.31 7.60 6.40
CA PRO A 13 16.50 6.83 6.02
C PRO A 13 16.23 5.78 4.94
N TYR A 14 15.04 5.18 4.96
CA TYR A 14 14.58 4.23 3.96
C TYR A 14 14.84 4.73 2.52
N TYR A 15 14.38 5.93 2.16
CA TYR A 15 14.47 6.41 0.79
C TYR A 15 15.91 6.66 0.37
N TRP A 16 16.72 7.30 1.21
CA TRP A 16 18.12 7.59 0.92
C TRP A 16 18.95 6.31 0.75
N VAL A 17 18.82 5.35 1.66
CA VAL A 17 19.53 4.07 1.55
C VAL A 17 19.11 3.33 0.29
N ASN A 18 17.81 3.32 -0.03
CA ASN A 18 17.31 2.68 -1.25
C ASN A 18 17.79 3.37 -2.53
N ILE A 19 17.85 4.71 -2.56
CA ILE A 19 18.41 5.47 -3.69
C ILE A 19 19.88 5.12 -3.88
N LEU A 20 20.68 5.17 -2.81
CA LEU A 20 22.10 4.86 -2.85
C LEU A 20 22.35 3.43 -3.34
N MET A 21 21.60 2.46 -2.84
CA MET A 21 21.66 1.07 -3.34
C MET A 21 21.30 0.99 -4.83
N SER A 22 20.28 1.74 -5.27
CA SER A 22 19.78 1.73 -6.64
C SER A 22 20.75 2.37 -7.65
N ILE A 23 21.56 3.34 -7.24
CA ILE A 23 22.56 3.96 -8.12
C ILE A 23 23.98 3.40 -7.91
N SER A 24 24.17 2.55 -6.90
CA SER A 24 25.49 2.07 -6.46
C SER A 24 26.38 1.57 -7.59
N TYR A 25 25.85 0.71 -8.48
CA TYR A 25 26.61 0.13 -9.59
C TYR A 25 27.05 1.19 -10.60
N ILE A 26 26.11 2.03 -11.06
CA ILE A 26 26.38 3.09 -12.03
C ILE A 26 27.39 4.07 -11.45
N VAL A 27 27.24 4.45 -10.17
CA VAL A 27 28.18 5.36 -9.50
C VAL A 27 29.56 4.71 -9.38
N ALA A 28 29.65 3.42 -9.04
CA ALA A 28 30.91 2.70 -8.93
C ALA A 28 31.68 2.61 -10.26
N LYS A 29 30.98 2.54 -11.39
CA LYS A 29 31.59 2.53 -12.74
C LYS A 29 31.86 3.94 -13.26
N ARG A 30 30.90 4.87 -13.15
CA ARG A 30 30.94 6.17 -13.84
C ARG A 30 31.52 7.32 -13.04
N ALA A 31 31.56 7.26 -11.71
CA ALA A 31 32.16 8.34 -10.92
C ALA A 31 33.68 8.13 -10.86
N PRO A 32 34.51 8.98 -11.50
CA PRO A 32 35.95 8.70 -11.69
C PRO A 32 36.70 8.45 -10.38
N PHE A 33 36.37 9.23 -9.35
CA PHE A 33 36.97 9.08 -8.02
C PHE A 33 36.63 7.74 -7.37
N ILE A 34 35.35 7.34 -7.40
CA ILE A 34 34.87 6.10 -6.77
C ILE A 34 35.37 4.89 -7.57
N CYS A 35 35.38 5.02 -8.90
CA CYS A 35 35.83 3.96 -9.80
C CYS A 35 37.30 3.63 -9.62
N ASN A 36 38.18 4.64 -9.68
CA ASN A 36 39.62 4.43 -9.50
C ASN A 36 39.93 3.91 -8.08
N TYR A 37 39.20 4.38 -7.07
CA TYR A 37 39.38 3.89 -5.71
C TYR A 37 38.94 2.41 -5.55
N LEU A 38 37.77 2.04 -6.07
CA LEU A 38 37.29 0.66 -5.96
C LEU A 38 38.12 -0.28 -6.83
N TRP A 39 38.23 -0.01 -8.13
CA TRP A 39 38.80 -0.99 -9.05
C TRP A 39 40.32 -0.97 -9.05
N THR A 40 40.96 0.21 -9.13
CA THR A 40 42.43 0.29 -9.18
C THR A 40 43.06 0.06 -7.81
N TYR A 41 42.53 0.69 -6.75
CA TYR A 41 43.15 0.63 -5.42
C TYR A 41 42.67 -0.56 -4.57
N LEU A 42 41.36 -0.80 -4.49
CA LEU A 42 40.80 -1.83 -3.60
C LEU A 42 40.83 -3.23 -4.23
N PHE A 43 40.49 -3.35 -5.52
CA PHE A 43 40.35 -4.64 -6.22
C PHE A 43 41.46 -4.95 -7.23
N GLN A 44 42.39 -4.01 -7.46
CA GLN A 44 43.52 -4.16 -8.39
C GLN A 44 43.11 -4.65 -9.80
N GLN A 45 41.98 -4.16 -10.30
CA GLN A 45 41.45 -4.40 -11.64
C GLN A 45 41.59 -3.12 -12.47
N GLU A 46 42.34 -3.21 -13.57
CA GLU A 46 42.49 -2.13 -14.55
C GLU A 46 41.32 -2.13 -15.55
N ASP A 47 40.99 -0.96 -16.11
CA ASP A 47 40.00 -0.76 -17.18
C ASP A 47 38.55 -1.18 -16.90
N GLN A 48 38.14 -1.23 -15.63
CA GLN A 48 36.75 -1.55 -15.25
C GLN A 48 35.83 -0.33 -15.13
N CYS A 49 36.25 0.88 -15.54
CA CYS A 49 35.46 2.11 -15.37
C CYS A 49 34.46 2.41 -16.50
N GLU A 50 34.47 1.62 -17.56
CA GLU A 50 33.49 1.74 -18.62
C GLU A 50 32.35 0.74 -18.45
N LEU A 51 31.18 1.07 -18.99
CA LEU A 51 30.06 0.14 -19.03
C LEU A 51 30.18 -0.73 -20.28
N ASP A 52 30.19 -2.03 -20.09
CA ASP A 52 30.18 -3.02 -21.17
C ASP A 52 28.80 -3.04 -21.87
N GLY A 53 28.76 -3.61 -23.07
CA GLY A 53 27.53 -3.76 -23.86
C GLY A 53 26.42 -4.48 -23.09
N ARG A 54 26.76 -5.60 -22.42
CA ARG A 54 25.78 -6.37 -21.64
C ARG A 54 25.23 -5.59 -20.44
N GLU A 55 26.09 -4.81 -19.77
CA GLU A 55 25.66 -3.97 -18.64
C GLU A 55 24.70 -2.88 -19.12
N THR A 56 25.01 -2.28 -20.27
CA THR A 56 24.16 -1.28 -20.92
C THR A 56 22.81 -1.87 -21.34
N GLU A 57 22.78 -3.08 -21.88
CA GLU A 57 21.56 -3.82 -22.21
C GLU A 57 20.69 -4.07 -20.97
N ILE A 58 21.29 -4.52 -19.85
CA ILE A 58 20.59 -4.75 -18.57
C ILE A 58 19.98 -3.43 -18.05
N LEU A 59 20.74 -2.34 -18.07
CA LEU A 59 20.26 -1.02 -17.63
C LEU A 59 19.15 -0.49 -18.53
N PHE A 60 19.24 -0.70 -19.84
CA PHE A 60 18.19 -0.32 -20.78
C PHE A 60 16.91 -1.13 -20.57
N PHE A 61 17.03 -2.44 -20.36
CA PHE A 61 15.90 -3.30 -20.01
C PHE A 61 15.24 -2.87 -18.69
N LEU A 62 16.04 -2.52 -17.68
CA LEU A 62 15.55 -1.99 -16.41
C LEU A 62 14.71 -0.71 -16.63
N LEU A 63 15.17 0.23 -17.45
CA LEU A 63 14.42 1.46 -17.77
C LEU A 63 13.07 1.13 -18.41
N ILE A 64 13.01 0.17 -19.33
CA ILE A 64 11.76 -0.28 -19.95
C ILE A 64 10.83 -0.90 -18.92
N VAL A 65 11.33 -1.78 -18.05
CA VAL A 65 10.53 -2.44 -17.01
C VAL A 65 9.94 -1.41 -16.05
N VAL A 66 10.76 -0.47 -15.58
CA VAL A 66 10.32 0.61 -14.69
C VAL A 66 9.27 1.47 -15.39
N MET A 67 9.46 1.83 -16.66
CA MET A 67 8.48 2.59 -17.44
C MET A 67 7.15 1.84 -17.61
N ILE A 68 7.17 0.56 -17.96
CA ILE A 68 5.94 -0.25 -18.14
C ILE A 68 5.18 -0.40 -16.82
N ARG A 69 5.90 -0.66 -15.72
CA ARG A 69 5.30 -0.82 -14.38
C ARG A 69 4.69 0.49 -13.91
N THR A 70 5.42 1.59 -14.06
CA THR A 70 4.97 2.97 -13.82
C THR A 70 3.63 3.23 -14.52
N ARG A 71 3.53 2.93 -15.83
CA ARG A 71 2.28 3.13 -16.59
C ARG A 71 1.10 2.27 -16.09
N LYS A 72 1.35 1.06 -15.59
CA LYS A 72 0.29 0.13 -15.15
C LYS A 72 -0.29 0.45 -13.77
N THR A 73 0.49 1.10 -12.90
CA THR A 73 0.10 1.38 -11.50
C THR A 73 -0.94 2.50 -11.42
N GLY A 74 -0.98 3.43 -12.37
CA GLY A 74 -2.05 4.46 -12.49
C GLY A 74 -2.12 5.46 -11.32
N SER A 75 -1.28 5.32 -10.31
CA SER A 75 -1.07 6.28 -9.22
C SER A 75 0.03 7.24 -9.63
N VAL A 76 -0.25 8.55 -9.60
CA VAL A 76 0.65 9.61 -10.06
C VAL A 76 1.53 10.19 -8.95
N THR A 77 1.57 9.59 -7.76
CA THR A 77 2.37 10.11 -6.65
C THR A 77 3.84 9.74 -6.85
N MET A 78 4.73 10.72 -6.72
CA MET A 78 6.18 10.55 -6.89
C MET A 78 6.73 9.43 -5.99
N ILE A 79 6.24 9.33 -4.76
CA ILE A 79 6.67 8.33 -3.79
C ILE A 79 6.37 6.91 -4.28
N ASN A 80 5.15 6.63 -4.76
CA ASN A 80 4.80 5.29 -5.24
C ASN A 80 5.61 4.89 -6.47
N TYR A 81 5.97 5.85 -7.33
CA TYR A 81 6.87 5.59 -8.44
C TYR A 81 8.28 5.23 -7.97
N LEU A 82 8.79 6.00 -7.02
CA LEU A 82 10.12 5.81 -6.47
C LEU A 82 10.25 4.47 -5.75
N THR A 83 9.30 4.12 -4.87
CA THR A 83 9.33 2.86 -4.12
C THR A 83 9.15 1.64 -5.01
N ALA A 84 8.26 1.70 -6.00
CA ALA A 84 8.11 0.62 -6.99
C ALA A 84 9.39 0.40 -7.82
N SER A 85 10.13 1.47 -8.11
CA SER A 85 11.37 1.39 -8.90
C SER A 85 12.52 0.77 -8.12
N PHE A 86 12.62 1.02 -6.81
CA PHE A 86 13.72 0.50 -5.99
C PHE A 86 13.88 -1.01 -6.04
N MET A 87 12.79 -1.78 -6.02
CA MET A 87 12.88 -3.24 -6.05
C MET A 87 13.49 -3.74 -7.37
N TYR A 88 13.03 -3.20 -8.51
CA TYR A 88 13.56 -3.58 -9.82
C TYR A 88 15.01 -3.16 -9.99
N THR A 89 15.37 -1.94 -9.58
CA THR A 89 16.74 -1.45 -9.69
C THR A 89 17.70 -2.22 -8.78
N LYS A 90 17.28 -2.60 -7.57
CA LYS A 90 18.12 -3.40 -6.67
C LYS A 90 18.38 -4.80 -7.22
N ILE A 91 17.38 -5.44 -7.84
CA ILE A 91 17.55 -6.74 -8.48
C ILE A 91 18.47 -6.64 -9.70
N ALA A 92 18.30 -5.60 -10.52
CA ALA A 92 19.20 -5.35 -11.65
C ALA A 92 20.64 -5.10 -11.19
N ASN A 93 20.84 -4.24 -10.17
CA ASN A 93 22.17 -3.99 -9.58
C ASN A 93 22.76 -5.25 -8.97
N LEU A 94 21.96 -6.09 -8.32
CA LEU A 94 22.43 -7.38 -7.81
C LEU A 94 23.00 -8.24 -8.95
N GLY A 95 22.28 -8.33 -10.07
CA GLY A 95 22.76 -9.03 -11.27
C GLY A 95 24.03 -8.41 -11.86
N LEU A 96 24.12 -7.09 -11.92
CA LEU A 96 25.30 -6.36 -12.40
C LEU A 96 26.52 -6.59 -11.50
N TRP A 97 26.35 -6.54 -10.18
CA TRP A 97 27.42 -6.84 -9.23
C TRP A 97 27.91 -8.29 -9.35
N PHE A 98 27.00 -9.26 -9.50
CA PHE A 98 27.38 -10.67 -9.75
C PHE A 98 28.06 -10.88 -11.11
N TYR A 99 27.64 -10.14 -12.14
CA TYR A 99 28.26 -10.20 -13.46
C TYR A 99 29.70 -9.70 -13.42
N ASN A 100 29.96 -8.61 -12.69
CA ASN A 100 31.30 -8.05 -12.57
C ASN A 100 32.20 -8.89 -11.64
N ASP A 101 31.76 -9.20 -10.42
CA ASP A 101 32.51 -10.02 -9.48
C ASP A 101 31.58 -10.72 -8.49
N ILE A 102 31.70 -12.05 -8.38
CA ILE A 102 30.88 -12.86 -7.48
C ILE A 102 30.97 -12.41 -6.01
N ARG A 103 32.13 -11.96 -5.54
CA ARG A 103 32.37 -11.51 -4.16
C ARG A 103 31.58 -10.23 -3.87
N LEU A 104 31.60 -9.28 -4.80
CA LEU A 104 30.85 -8.03 -4.70
C LEU A 104 29.34 -8.27 -4.79
N GLY A 105 28.92 -9.19 -5.66
CA GLY A 105 27.54 -9.67 -5.71
C GLY A 105 27.07 -10.25 -4.36
N LEU A 106 27.90 -11.05 -3.69
CA LEU A 106 27.59 -11.59 -2.35
C LEU A 106 27.51 -10.49 -1.28
N ILE A 107 28.46 -9.54 -1.26
CA ILE A 107 28.42 -8.40 -0.32
C ILE A 107 27.15 -7.58 -0.52
N TYR A 108 26.83 -7.25 -1.77
CA TYR A 108 25.61 -6.51 -2.10
C TYR A 108 24.35 -7.31 -1.74
N SER A 109 24.35 -8.64 -1.91
CA SER A 109 23.25 -9.52 -1.50
C SER A 109 22.99 -9.43 0.01
N VAL A 110 24.04 -9.57 0.82
CA VAL A 110 23.96 -9.50 2.28
C VAL A 110 23.46 -8.12 2.70
N PHE A 111 24.02 -7.05 2.12
CA PHE A 111 23.57 -5.69 2.40
C PHE A 111 22.12 -5.46 2.01
N PHE A 112 21.69 -5.98 0.86
CA PHE A 112 20.31 -5.88 0.39
C PHE A 112 19.33 -6.57 1.35
N ILE A 113 19.63 -7.78 1.81
CA ILE A 113 18.81 -8.51 2.79
C ILE A 113 18.79 -7.75 4.12
N LEU A 114 19.94 -7.28 4.60
CA LEU A 114 20.05 -6.55 5.85
C LEU A 114 19.23 -5.25 5.82
N VAL A 115 19.30 -4.47 4.73
CA VAL A 115 18.47 -3.27 4.54
C VAL A 115 16.98 -3.63 4.49
N ALA A 116 16.60 -4.72 3.83
CA ALA A 116 15.21 -5.14 3.77
C ALA A 116 14.64 -5.51 5.16
N LEU A 117 15.47 -6.06 6.05
CA LEU A 117 15.08 -6.42 7.42
C LEU A 117 15.10 -5.22 8.39
N LEU A 118 16.10 -4.35 8.28
CA LEU A 118 16.30 -3.24 9.23
C LEU A 118 15.53 -1.97 8.86
N LEU A 119 15.26 -1.75 7.56
CA LEU A 119 14.61 -0.55 7.05
C LEU A 119 13.41 -0.95 6.17
N PRO A 120 12.29 -1.36 6.79
CA PRO A 120 11.05 -1.61 6.05
C PRO A 120 10.50 -0.32 5.45
N GLU A 121 9.67 -0.46 4.41
CA GLU A 121 9.00 0.69 3.79
C GLU A 121 8.14 1.42 4.82
N PRO A 122 8.28 2.76 4.95
CA PRO A 122 7.52 3.52 5.94
C PRO A 122 6.05 3.59 5.55
N THR A 123 5.21 2.87 6.30
CA THR A 123 3.74 2.92 6.19
C THR A 123 3.13 3.84 7.25
N TYR A 124 1.84 4.16 7.10
CA TYR A 124 1.10 4.92 8.10
C TYR A 124 1.16 4.20 9.46
N SER A 125 1.71 4.88 10.47
CA SER A 125 1.86 4.36 11.84
C SER A 125 1.13 5.23 12.88
N GLY A 126 0.21 6.08 12.43
CA GLY A 126 -0.58 6.95 13.31
C GLY A 126 -1.72 6.19 14.01
N PRO A 127 -2.47 6.87 14.90
CA PRO A 127 -3.65 6.29 15.51
C PRO A 127 -4.68 5.92 14.44
N GLU A 128 -5.33 4.77 14.57
CA GLU A 128 -6.44 4.37 13.69
C GLU A 128 -7.74 4.23 14.48
N LYS A 129 -8.87 4.51 13.83
CA LYS A 129 -10.22 4.36 14.40
C LYS A 129 -11.01 3.31 13.62
N VAL A 130 -10.38 2.14 13.44
CA VAL A 130 -10.95 1.01 12.72
C VAL A 130 -11.47 -0.04 13.69
N VAL A 131 -12.71 -0.46 13.49
CA VAL A 131 -13.31 -1.60 14.21
C VAL A 131 -13.00 -2.88 13.44
N TYR A 132 -12.35 -3.83 14.10
CA TYR A 132 -12.05 -5.14 13.52
C TYR A 132 -13.17 -6.12 13.87
N PHE A 133 -13.91 -6.57 12.87
CA PHE A 133 -14.95 -7.58 13.05
C PHE A 133 -14.29 -8.96 13.20
N ARG A 134 -14.49 -9.57 14.37
CA ARG A 134 -13.84 -10.84 14.77
C ARG A 134 -14.77 -12.06 14.73
N THR A 135 -16.03 -11.88 14.34
CA THR A 135 -17.02 -12.96 14.24
C THR A 135 -17.83 -12.80 12.95
N GLU A 136 -18.50 -13.87 12.50
CA GLU A 136 -19.22 -13.90 11.23
C GLU A 136 -20.38 -12.90 11.15
N ASN A 137 -21.07 -12.67 12.28
CA ASN A 137 -22.28 -11.84 12.33
C ASN A 137 -22.05 -10.44 12.92
N ALA A 138 -20.84 -10.12 13.41
CA ALA A 138 -20.60 -8.84 14.11
C ALA A 138 -20.91 -7.61 13.25
N LEU A 139 -20.71 -7.70 11.94
CA LEU A 139 -21.09 -6.62 11.03
C LEU A 139 -22.61 -6.45 10.98
N ASP A 140 -23.35 -7.53 10.82
CA ASP A 140 -24.81 -7.49 10.74
C ASP A 140 -25.43 -6.97 12.04
N GLU A 141 -24.93 -7.47 13.18
CA GLU A 141 -25.35 -7.01 14.51
C GLU A 141 -25.14 -5.49 14.66
N GLU A 142 -23.99 -4.95 14.26
CA GLU A 142 -23.73 -3.51 14.34
C GLU A 142 -24.57 -2.70 13.33
N LEU A 143 -24.86 -3.25 12.14
CA LEU A 143 -25.72 -2.61 11.14
C LEU A 143 -27.20 -2.57 11.57
N GLU A 144 -27.67 -3.59 12.29
CA GLU A 144 -29.03 -3.65 12.82
C GLU A 144 -29.21 -2.83 14.10
N LYS A 145 -28.19 -2.81 14.96
CA LYS A 145 -28.19 -2.14 16.26
C LYS A 145 -28.38 -0.63 16.17
N ASP A 146 -27.67 0.05 15.27
CA ASP A 146 -27.86 1.48 15.06
C ASP A 146 -27.79 1.87 13.58
N LYS A 147 -28.95 1.84 12.93
CA LYS A 147 -29.11 2.23 11.51
C LYS A 147 -28.75 3.68 11.22
N ARG A 148 -28.61 4.53 12.23
CA ARG A 148 -28.21 5.94 12.04
C ARG A 148 -26.70 6.06 11.78
N VAL A 149 -25.92 5.06 12.15
CA VAL A 149 -24.47 5.03 11.96
C VAL A 149 -24.15 4.59 10.53
N ASN A 150 -23.39 5.40 9.82
CA ASN A 150 -22.82 5.04 8.53
C ASN A 150 -21.54 4.23 8.74
N TRP A 151 -21.38 3.14 7.99
CA TRP A 151 -20.24 2.25 8.11
C TRP A 151 -19.50 2.14 6.77
N LEU A 152 -18.22 2.48 6.76
CA LEU A 152 -17.34 2.15 5.65
C LEU A 152 -16.55 0.90 6.04
N VAL A 153 -16.80 -0.23 5.37
CA VAL A 153 -16.22 -1.52 5.74
C VAL A 153 -15.38 -2.07 4.61
N THR A 154 -14.13 -2.42 4.91
CA THR A 154 -13.23 -3.08 3.98
C THR A 154 -13.14 -4.58 4.27
N PHE A 155 -13.49 -5.35 3.26
CA PHE A 155 -13.33 -6.80 3.17
C PHE A 155 -11.96 -7.09 2.55
N TYR A 156 -11.12 -7.82 3.29
CA TYR A 156 -9.72 -8.03 2.93
C TYR A 156 -9.25 -9.45 3.25
N THR A 157 -8.05 -9.78 2.79
CA THR A 157 -7.28 -10.94 3.25
C THR A 157 -5.86 -10.51 3.58
N VAL A 158 -5.19 -11.27 4.46
CA VAL A 158 -3.82 -10.95 4.91
C VAL A 158 -2.74 -11.23 3.85
N TRP A 159 -3.01 -12.13 2.91
CA TRP A 159 -2.04 -12.58 1.91
C TRP A 159 -2.13 -11.80 0.58
N ASN A 160 -3.21 -11.05 0.36
CA ASN A 160 -3.40 -10.32 -0.89
C ASN A 160 -2.59 -9.00 -0.88
N PRO A 161 -1.68 -8.77 -1.84
CA PRO A 161 -0.81 -7.60 -1.83
C PRO A 161 -1.58 -6.27 -2.00
N ALA A 162 -2.70 -6.27 -2.73
CA ALA A 162 -3.54 -5.07 -2.86
C ALA A 162 -4.21 -4.72 -1.53
N CYS A 163 -4.56 -5.72 -0.71
CA CYS A 163 -5.07 -5.50 0.65
C CYS A 163 -4.00 -4.93 1.58
N VAL A 164 -2.79 -5.49 1.56
CA VAL A 164 -1.64 -5.03 2.37
C VAL A 164 -1.32 -3.57 2.06
N ASN A 165 -1.28 -3.20 0.77
CA ASN A 165 -1.00 -1.82 0.35
C ASN A 165 -2.13 -0.85 0.72
N TYR A 166 -3.39 -1.30 0.73
CA TYR A 166 -4.54 -0.46 1.07
C TYR A 166 -4.72 -0.27 2.58
N ALA A 167 -4.30 -1.24 3.40
CA ALA A 167 -4.46 -1.21 4.85
C ALA A 167 -4.01 0.11 5.51
N PRO A 168 -2.80 0.66 5.27
CA PRO A 168 -2.35 1.91 5.88
C PRO A 168 -3.16 3.13 5.40
N ILE A 169 -3.58 3.14 4.13
CA ILE A 169 -4.42 4.21 3.56
C ILE A 169 -5.77 4.24 4.27
N PHE A 170 -6.39 3.07 4.46
CA PHE A 170 -7.66 2.97 5.17
C PHE A 170 -7.54 3.38 6.65
N SER A 171 -6.43 3.03 7.31
CA SER A 171 -6.13 3.44 8.68
C SER A 171 -6.01 4.96 8.80
N GLU A 172 -5.29 5.61 7.87
CA GLU A 172 -5.18 7.08 7.82
C GLU A 172 -6.55 7.76 7.62
N LEU A 173 -7.34 7.27 6.65
CA LEU A 173 -8.70 7.77 6.40
C LEU A 173 -9.61 7.59 7.62
N SER A 174 -9.50 6.47 8.33
CA SER A 174 -10.29 6.25 9.55
C SER A 174 -9.99 7.30 10.61
N ASN A 175 -8.72 7.70 10.75
CA ASN A 175 -8.35 8.69 11.75
C ASN A 175 -8.86 10.10 11.38
N GLU A 176 -8.83 10.43 10.09
CA GLU A 176 -9.26 11.73 9.55
C GLU A 176 -10.79 11.89 9.58
N TYR A 177 -11.54 10.83 9.24
CA TYR A 177 -12.99 10.92 8.98
C TYR A 177 -13.87 10.24 10.02
N ALA A 178 -13.34 9.41 10.93
CA ALA A 178 -14.22 8.71 11.87
C ALA A 178 -14.90 9.66 12.87
N LEU A 179 -16.21 9.48 12.98
CA LEU A 179 -17.12 10.17 13.89
C LEU A 179 -18.00 9.12 14.62
N PRO A 180 -18.71 9.48 15.70
CA PRO A 180 -19.65 8.55 16.35
C PRO A 180 -20.71 7.96 15.40
N ASN A 181 -21.05 8.70 14.34
CA ASN A 181 -22.04 8.35 13.31
C ASN A 181 -21.43 8.00 11.93
N LEU A 182 -20.10 7.98 11.81
CA LEU A 182 -19.37 7.51 10.64
C LEU A 182 -18.20 6.65 11.09
N LYS A 183 -18.35 5.33 11.02
CA LYS A 183 -17.39 4.36 11.52
C LYS A 183 -16.69 3.62 10.39
N PHE A 184 -15.47 3.19 10.66
CA PHE A 184 -14.63 2.43 9.74
C PHE A 184 -14.47 1.01 10.26
N GLY A 185 -14.62 0.02 9.39
CA GLY A 185 -14.59 -1.39 9.73
C GLY A 185 -13.66 -2.20 8.84
N LYS A 186 -13.05 -3.25 9.39
CA LYS A 186 -12.26 -4.23 8.66
C LYS A 186 -12.78 -5.63 8.94
N LEU A 187 -12.90 -6.43 7.88
CA LEU A 187 -13.41 -7.79 7.96
C LEU A 187 -12.56 -8.73 7.09
N ASP A 188 -12.01 -9.77 7.71
CA ASP A 188 -11.14 -10.73 7.04
C ASP A 188 -11.97 -11.86 6.42
N VAL A 189 -12.14 -11.82 5.10
CA VAL A 189 -12.91 -12.86 4.37
C VAL A 189 -12.14 -14.16 4.19
N GLY A 190 -10.81 -14.12 4.33
CA GLY A 190 -9.97 -15.33 4.31
C GLY A 190 -10.12 -16.12 5.60
N ARG A 191 -10.36 -15.44 6.72
CA ARG A 191 -10.72 -16.07 7.99
C ARG A 191 -12.19 -16.46 8.08
N PHE A 192 -13.08 -15.67 7.49
CA PHE A 192 -14.53 -15.87 7.53
C PHE A 192 -15.14 -16.02 6.12
N PRO A 193 -14.97 -17.18 5.46
CA PRO A 193 -15.36 -17.37 4.07
C PRO A 193 -16.87 -17.25 3.82
N LYS A 194 -17.71 -17.57 4.82
CA LYS A 194 -19.17 -17.40 4.72
C LYS A 194 -19.56 -15.94 4.49
N ILE A 195 -18.80 -15.00 5.05
CA ILE A 195 -19.06 -13.57 4.83
C ILE A 195 -18.72 -13.19 3.39
N GLY A 196 -17.63 -13.73 2.84
CA GLY A 196 -17.30 -13.61 1.42
C GLY A 196 -18.45 -14.10 0.52
N GLN A 197 -19.04 -15.26 0.85
CA GLN A 197 -20.21 -15.76 0.13
C GLN A 197 -21.42 -14.83 0.26
N LYS A 198 -21.72 -14.35 1.47
CA LYS A 198 -22.84 -13.45 1.77
C LYS A 198 -22.79 -12.14 0.97
N TYR A 199 -21.62 -11.53 0.88
CA TYR A 199 -21.43 -10.26 0.15
C TYR A 199 -20.96 -10.46 -1.30
N HIS A 200 -20.95 -11.69 -1.79
CA HIS A 200 -20.49 -12.06 -3.14
C HIS A 200 -19.07 -11.54 -3.45
N ILE A 201 -18.15 -11.75 -2.51
CA ILE A 201 -16.73 -11.40 -2.56
C ILE A 201 -15.92 -12.70 -2.59
N SER A 202 -15.27 -12.97 -3.72
CA SER A 202 -14.33 -14.07 -3.88
C SER A 202 -12.94 -13.66 -3.42
N ASP A 203 -12.36 -14.50 -2.58
CA ASP A 203 -10.97 -14.45 -2.12
C ASP A 203 -10.01 -15.27 -3.00
N SER A 204 -10.42 -15.74 -4.18
CA SER A 204 -9.50 -16.44 -5.09
C SER A 204 -8.35 -15.53 -5.53
N SER A 205 -7.14 -16.07 -5.64
CA SER A 205 -5.96 -15.34 -6.18
C SER A 205 -6.14 -14.82 -7.60
N PHE A 206 -7.06 -15.41 -8.38
CA PHE A 206 -7.42 -14.95 -9.73
C PHE A 206 -8.52 -13.89 -9.73
N SER A 207 -9.22 -13.72 -8.61
CA SER A 207 -10.23 -12.68 -8.42
C SER A 207 -9.57 -11.32 -8.32
N ARG A 208 -10.21 -10.31 -8.92
CA ARG A 208 -9.82 -8.89 -8.79
C ARG A 208 -10.73 -8.13 -7.82
N GLN A 209 -11.53 -8.85 -7.03
CA GLN A 209 -12.48 -8.25 -6.10
C GLN A 209 -11.83 -7.76 -4.80
N LEU A 210 -10.68 -8.30 -4.41
CA LEU A 210 -9.98 -7.87 -3.19
C LEU A 210 -8.99 -6.72 -3.44
N PRO A 211 -8.91 -5.72 -2.53
CA PRO A 211 -9.86 -5.48 -1.44
C PRO A 211 -11.22 -5.01 -1.99
N THR A 212 -12.30 -5.32 -1.26
CA THR A 212 -13.62 -4.71 -1.50
C THR A 212 -13.94 -3.77 -0.34
N THR A 213 -14.30 -2.53 -0.62
CA THR A 213 -14.82 -1.59 0.38
C THR A 213 -16.28 -1.30 0.07
N ILE A 214 -17.13 -1.36 1.10
CA ILE A 214 -18.57 -1.14 0.99
C ILE A 214 -18.98 -0.06 1.99
N LEU A 215 -19.75 0.92 1.52
CA LEU A 215 -20.41 1.91 2.35
C LEU A 215 -21.83 1.44 2.66
N PHE A 216 -22.13 1.31 3.94
CA PHE A 216 -23.45 1.02 4.47
C PHE A 216 -24.06 2.28 5.07
N ARG A 217 -25.30 2.58 4.69
CA ARG A 217 -26.14 3.62 5.31
C ARG A 217 -27.49 3.00 5.66
N GLN A 218 -28.04 3.32 6.83
CA GLN A 218 -29.33 2.76 7.25
C GLN A 218 -29.39 1.23 7.23
N GLY A 219 -28.25 0.57 7.50
CA GLY A 219 -28.11 -0.88 7.45
C GLY A 219 -28.10 -1.49 6.04
N LYS A 220 -28.04 -0.69 4.98
CA LYS A 220 -28.04 -1.16 3.58
C LYS A 220 -26.78 -0.73 2.83
N GLU A 221 -26.34 -1.56 1.90
CA GLU A 221 -25.25 -1.24 0.97
C GLU A 221 -25.68 -0.11 0.02
N VAL A 222 -24.89 0.98 -0.01
CA VAL A 222 -25.15 2.16 -0.86
C VAL A 222 -24.10 2.29 -1.97
N ALA A 223 -22.84 1.96 -1.66
CA ALA A 223 -21.76 2.02 -2.63
C ALA A 223 -20.74 0.92 -2.35
N ARG A 224 -20.18 0.34 -3.41
CA ARG A 224 -19.10 -0.65 -3.33
C ARG A 224 -17.98 -0.35 -4.30
N ARG A 225 -16.75 -0.64 -3.91
CA ARG A 225 -15.57 -0.59 -4.77
C ARG A 225 -14.69 -1.82 -4.53
N PRO A 226 -14.22 -2.51 -5.58
CA PRO A 226 -14.62 -2.35 -6.98
C PRO A 226 -16.09 -2.80 -7.20
N HIS A 227 -16.81 -2.16 -8.12
CA HIS A 227 -18.16 -2.55 -8.52
C HIS A 227 -18.17 -3.29 -9.87
N ALA A 228 -19.20 -4.09 -10.10
CA ALA A 228 -19.48 -4.67 -11.42
C ALA A 228 -20.25 -3.66 -12.29
N ASP A 229 -19.91 -3.61 -13.58
CA ASP A 229 -20.71 -2.88 -14.57
C ASP A 229 -22.01 -3.62 -14.90
N SER A 230 -22.85 -3.04 -15.77
CA SER A 230 -24.11 -3.64 -16.21
C SER A 230 -23.94 -4.98 -16.95
N LYS A 231 -22.72 -5.33 -17.38
CA LYS A 231 -22.35 -6.59 -18.03
C LYS A 231 -21.73 -7.59 -17.05
N GLY A 232 -21.72 -7.28 -15.75
CA GLY A 232 -21.11 -8.10 -14.71
C GLY A 232 -19.57 -8.03 -14.67
N LYS A 233 -18.94 -7.18 -15.49
CA LYS A 233 -17.49 -7.03 -15.51
C LYS A 233 -17.06 -6.11 -14.38
N LEU A 234 -16.09 -6.58 -13.59
CA LEU A 234 -15.54 -5.78 -12.50
C LEU A 234 -14.76 -4.58 -13.04
N VAL A 235 -15.18 -3.37 -12.64
CA VAL A 235 -14.50 -2.14 -13.00
C VAL A 235 -13.31 -1.94 -12.07
N LYS A 236 -12.12 -1.78 -12.67
CA LYS A 236 -10.87 -1.58 -11.93
C LYS A 236 -10.97 -0.31 -11.08
N PHE A 237 -10.66 -0.44 -9.79
CA PHE A 237 -10.59 0.67 -8.85
C PHE A 237 -9.21 0.71 -8.21
N TYR A 238 -8.58 1.88 -8.21
CA TYR A 238 -7.28 2.08 -7.56
C TYR A 238 -7.50 2.66 -6.16
N PHE A 239 -7.14 1.90 -5.14
CA PHE A 239 -7.32 2.26 -3.74
C PHE A 239 -6.26 3.25 -3.25
N SER A 240 -6.30 4.49 -3.75
CA SER A 240 -5.58 5.64 -3.17
C SER A 240 -6.48 6.43 -2.23
N ALA A 241 -5.90 7.25 -1.34
CA ALA A 241 -6.67 8.11 -0.45
C ALA A 241 -7.67 8.99 -1.23
N ASP A 242 -7.20 9.65 -2.29
CA ASP A 242 -8.04 10.54 -3.13
C ASP A 242 -9.17 9.80 -3.83
N ASN A 243 -8.87 8.62 -4.40
CA ASN A 243 -9.88 7.83 -5.10
C ASN A 243 -10.92 7.26 -4.13
N VAL A 244 -10.54 6.91 -2.90
CA VAL A 244 -11.49 6.47 -1.86
C VAL A 244 -12.34 7.65 -1.38
N LYS A 245 -11.72 8.82 -1.14
CA LYS A 245 -12.46 10.05 -0.81
C LYS A 245 -13.49 10.41 -1.87
N ALA A 246 -13.10 10.38 -3.16
CA ALA A 246 -14.00 10.66 -4.27
C ALA A 246 -15.01 9.53 -4.52
N GLY A 247 -14.56 8.28 -4.45
CA GLY A 247 -15.36 7.10 -4.81
C GLY A 247 -16.50 6.78 -3.84
N PHE A 248 -16.38 7.24 -2.59
CA PHE A 248 -17.40 7.13 -1.54
C PHE A 248 -17.94 8.49 -1.07
N ASP A 249 -17.54 9.57 -1.72
CA ASP A 249 -17.91 10.94 -1.38
C ASP A 249 -17.70 11.29 0.11
N LEU A 250 -16.55 10.89 0.65
CA LEU A 250 -16.27 10.95 2.10
C LEU A 250 -16.31 12.38 2.66
N ASN A 251 -15.93 13.37 1.86
CA ASN A 251 -15.94 14.78 2.30
C ASN A 251 -17.37 15.26 2.57
N ASN A 252 -18.31 14.97 1.68
CA ASN A 252 -19.71 15.35 1.86
C ASN A 252 -20.36 14.51 2.95
N LEU A 253 -20.10 13.20 2.98
CA LEU A 253 -20.60 12.31 4.03
C LEU A 253 -20.15 12.76 5.42
N TYR A 254 -18.88 13.14 5.56
CA TYR A 254 -18.32 13.65 6.82
C TYR A 254 -18.96 14.97 7.24
N LYS A 255 -19.17 15.89 6.29
CA LYS A 255 -19.88 17.15 6.54
C LYS A 255 -21.31 16.89 7.01
N GLU A 256 -22.05 16.02 6.32
CA GLU A 256 -23.41 15.60 6.68
C GLU A 256 -23.44 15.02 8.11
N CYS A 257 -22.50 14.13 8.44
CA CYS A 257 -22.38 13.53 9.76
C CYS A 257 -22.00 14.54 10.86
N ARG A 258 -21.17 15.54 10.53
CA ARG A 258 -20.82 16.61 11.48
C ARG A 258 -21.97 17.56 11.77
N GLU A 259 -22.79 17.87 10.76
CA GLU A 259 -23.96 18.73 10.90
C GLU A 259 -25.11 18.01 11.62
N ASN A 260 -25.18 16.68 11.54
CA ASN A 260 -26.20 15.84 12.18
C ASN A 260 -25.61 14.86 13.21
N PRO A 261 -25.06 15.35 14.34
CA PRO A 261 -24.46 14.49 15.34
C PRO A 261 -25.53 13.62 16.03
N ILE A 262 -25.23 12.33 16.18
CA ILE A 262 -26.11 11.42 16.92
C ILE A 262 -25.86 11.60 18.42
N LYS A 263 -26.93 11.83 19.19
CA LYS A 263 -26.85 11.78 20.66
C LYS A 263 -26.54 10.35 21.10
N PRO A 264 -25.60 10.13 22.03
CA PRO A 264 -25.31 8.78 22.52
C PRO A 264 -26.60 8.15 23.05
N ILE A 265 -26.86 6.92 22.61
CA ILE A 265 -27.95 6.12 23.17
C ILE A 265 -27.59 5.94 24.65
N LYS A 266 -28.37 6.52 25.56
CA LYS A 266 -28.27 6.17 26.98
C LYS A 266 -28.56 4.67 27.06
N SER A 267 -27.53 3.86 27.28
CA SER A 267 -27.68 2.46 27.66
C SER A 267 -28.46 2.44 28.97
N GLY A 268 -29.77 2.27 28.88
CA GLY A 268 -30.63 2.12 30.04
C GLY A 268 -30.51 0.72 30.59
N GLU A 269 -29.65 0.52 31.57
CA GLU A 269 -29.66 -0.61 32.51
C GLU A 269 -29.23 -0.05 33.88
N GLN A 270 -29.94 -0.26 34.99
CA GLN A 270 -30.67 -1.45 35.40
C GLN A 270 -32.04 -1.07 35.99
N LYS A 271 -33.14 -1.53 35.37
CA LYS A 271 -34.34 -1.85 36.16
C LYS A 271 -34.07 -3.19 36.82
N LYS A 272 -33.65 -3.17 38.08
CA LYS A 272 -33.91 -4.28 39.00
C LYS A 272 -35.42 -4.53 38.98
N LYS A 273 -35.84 -5.68 38.46
CA LYS A 273 -37.13 -6.28 38.76
C LYS A 273 -36.83 -7.49 39.63
N ASP A 274 -37.24 -7.32 40.89
CA ASP A 274 -37.81 -8.28 41.84
C ASP A 274 -37.14 -9.66 41.97
#